data_AF-A0A9P7NJS6-F1
#
_entry.id   AF-A0A9P7NJS6-F1
#
_cell.length_a   1.000
_cell.length_b   1.000
_cell.length_c   1.000
_cell.angle_alpha   90.00
_cell.angle_beta   90.00
_cell.angle_gamma   90.00
#
_symmetry.space_group_name_H-M   'P 1'
#
loop_
_entity.id
_entity.type
_entity.pdbx_description
1 polymer ?
#
loop_
_entity_poly.entity_id
_entity_poly.type
_entity_poly.pdbx_seq_one_letter_code
_entity_poly.pdbx_strand_id
1 'polypeptide(L)'
;MPCKPLDGRRSSKLQAVTLRIGDVLDDYASTDLQDRVFHAAPACDGLKDDSRFVASLVCPWQQSASISHPVLLVPNPVIHFMAIRGINANLGTLREAQDYSYILAGLVYCGRVISLELLLPSKGLRGIPEIQKFRHQRRKFLQDGSMGVLPSMISLLAYAKSIVNNYSNLDSIFWAEGNCVMVFKGARLAMDNFRAMLENAIHEAEDLLWLTLMSTPRETDRIELNTNNLTDDMSSREIGCSFVDHPKNSLALEYAAVTLSRLLGSDNGKKTRRDGKRHPTLAAKYLRQVNKFRKLLLFCVHVTGGQPARGTEILSLRFKNGCVRSRNVFLLDGYVMTVKFYHKTDAQWDSPKMIPRFLPWRVGQLLYCHRILSISSRWWR
;
A
#
# COMPACT_ATOMS: atom_id res chain seq x y z
N MET A 1 44.40 -5.38 22.85
CA MET A 1 44.99 -4.20 22.17
C MET A 1 44.26 -3.97 20.84
N PRO A 2 44.13 -2.73 20.33
CA PRO A 2 42.82 -2.05 20.17
C PRO A 2 42.39 -1.70 18.71
N CYS A 3 41.10 -1.29 18.57
CA CYS A 3 40.45 -0.30 17.66
C CYS A 3 40.67 -0.37 16.12
N LYS A 4 39.70 -0.24 15.18
CA LYS A 4 38.59 0.74 14.92
C LYS A 4 37.94 0.38 13.54
N PRO A 5 37.02 1.16 12.90
CA PRO A 5 35.62 1.50 13.20
C PRO A 5 34.59 0.87 12.19
N LEU A 6 33.30 1.05 12.47
CA LEU A 6 32.14 0.69 11.62
C LEU A 6 31.99 1.65 10.43
N ASP A 7 31.75 1.11 9.22
CA ASP A 7 31.42 1.89 8.03
C ASP A 7 30.18 1.39 7.27
N GLY A 8 29.63 2.30 6.47
CA GLY A 8 28.24 2.45 6.07
C GLY A 8 27.50 1.31 5.36
N ARG A 9 26.21 1.18 5.67
CA ARG A 9 25.14 0.80 4.71
C ARG A 9 23.74 1.11 5.26
N ARG A 10 23.28 2.35 5.06
CA ARG A 10 21.84 2.68 5.01
C ARG A 10 21.59 3.84 4.04
N SER A 11 21.24 3.52 2.80
CA SER A 11 20.38 4.35 1.93
C SER A 11 20.07 3.64 0.59
N SER A 12 19.31 2.54 0.63
CA SER A 12 18.78 1.89 -0.59
C SER A 12 17.34 2.29 -0.92
N LYS A 13 16.70 3.16 -0.11
CA LYS A 13 15.33 3.63 -0.34
C LYS A 13 15.23 4.98 -1.04
N LEU A 14 16.26 5.83 -0.97
CA LEU A 14 16.29 7.12 -1.66
C LEU A 14 16.62 6.98 -3.16
N GLN A 15 17.56 6.11 -3.53
CA GLN A 15 17.87 5.83 -4.95
C GLN A 15 16.67 5.25 -5.73
N ALA A 16 15.83 4.44 -5.06
CA ALA A 16 14.63 3.88 -5.69
C ALA A 16 13.50 4.90 -5.93
N VAL A 17 13.53 6.05 -5.23
CA VAL A 17 12.56 7.16 -5.45
C VAL A 17 13.05 8.06 -6.57
N THR A 18 14.37 8.28 -6.67
CA THR A 18 14.97 9.06 -7.77
C THR A 18 14.82 8.35 -9.12
N LEU A 19 14.99 7.02 -9.16
CA LEU A 19 14.78 6.23 -10.38
C LEU A 19 13.32 6.30 -10.88
N ARG A 20 12.33 6.28 -9.98
CA ARG A 20 10.90 6.40 -10.37
C ARG A 20 10.48 7.79 -10.85
N ILE A 21 11.23 8.83 -10.49
CA ILE A 21 10.98 10.17 -11.03
C ILE A 21 11.53 10.26 -12.46
N GLY A 22 12.70 9.65 -12.72
CA GLY A 22 13.26 9.50 -14.08
C GLY A 22 12.36 8.69 -15.00
N ASP A 23 11.91 7.51 -14.56
CA ASP A 23 11.01 6.66 -15.38
C ASP A 23 9.65 7.34 -15.70
N VAL A 24 9.17 8.22 -14.81
CA VAL A 24 7.94 9.02 -14.99
C VAL A 24 8.20 10.33 -15.77
N LEU A 25 9.45 10.63 -16.13
CA LEU A 25 9.78 11.74 -17.03
C LEU A 25 10.20 11.21 -18.41
N ASP A 26 10.88 10.06 -18.47
CA ASP A 26 11.35 9.42 -19.70
C ASP A 26 10.19 8.84 -20.55
N ASP A 27 9.15 8.28 -19.93
CA ASP A 27 7.91 7.87 -20.64
C ASP A 27 7.12 9.07 -21.23
N TYR A 28 7.48 10.31 -20.87
CA TYR A 28 6.78 11.53 -21.27
C TYR A 28 7.52 12.39 -22.30
N ALA A 29 8.74 12.00 -22.68
CA ALA A 29 9.58 12.74 -23.63
C ALA A 29 9.27 12.45 -25.12
N SER A 30 8.33 11.56 -25.46
CA SER A 30 8.12 11.11 -26.85
C SER A 30 7.03 11.87 -27.63
N THR A 31 6.88 13.18 -27.45
CA THR A 31 5.99 13.97 -28.33
C THR A 31 6.65 15.28 -28.77
N ASP A 32 6.91 15.35 -30.08
CA ASP A 32 7.50 16.44 -30.89
C ASP A 32 6.95 17.86 -30.60
N LEU A 33 5.84 17.97 -29.87
CA LEU A 33 5.27 19.25 -29.43
C LEU A 33 5.93 19.84 -28.17
N GLN A 34 6.66 19.06 -27.38
CA GLN A 34 7.30 19.54 -26.14
C GLN A 34 8.57 20.36 -26.42
N ASP A 35 9.38 19.96 -27.41
CA ASP A 35 10.65 20.62 -27.73
C ASP A 35 10.47 22.07 -28.20
N ARG A 36 9.34 22.38 -28.84
CA ARG A 36 9.03 23.75 -29.27
C ARG A 36 8.66 24.70 -28.13
N VAL A 37 8.20 24.18 -26.98
CA VAL A 37 7.80 25.01 -25.83
C VAL A 37 8.98 25.34 -24.93
N PHE A 38 9.98 24.46 -24.82
CA PHE A 38 11.17 24.68 -23.98
C PHE A 38 12.19 25.66 -24.60
N HIS A 39 12.23 25.79 -25.93
CA HIS A 39 13.18 26.67 -26.62
C HIS A 39 12.78 28.16 -26.71
N ALA A 40 11.56 28.55 -26.29
CA ALA A 40 11.08 29.93 -26.37
C ALA A 40 11.29 30.76 -25.09
N ALA A 41 11.95 30.21 -24.06
CA ALA A 41 12.27 30.95 -22.84
C ALA A 41 13.59 31.75 -23.01
N PRO A 42 13.63 33.05 -22.66
CA PRO A 42 14.89 33.79 -22.66
C PRO A 42 15.85 33.15 -21.66
N ALA A 43 17.10 33.00 -22.09
CA ALA A 43 18.15 32.23 -21.44
C ALA A 43 18.30 32.58 -19.95
N CYS A 44 17.84 31.67 -19.09
CA CYS A 44 18.38 31.52 -17.75
C CYS A 44 19.60 30.60 -17.88
N ASP A 45 20.75 31.18 -18.20
CA ASP A 45 22.02 30.46 -18.25
C ASP A 45 22.39 29.99 -16.84
N GLY A 46 22.57 28.67 -16.67
CA GLY A 46 23.16 28.07 -15.47
C GLY A 46 22.30 27.11 -14.65
N LEU A 47 21.05 26.82 -15.03
CA LEU A 47 20.15 25.93 -14.28
C LEU A 47 19.63 24.80 -15.18
N LYS A 48 20.02 23.54 -14.86
CA LYS A 48 19.59 22.31 -15.56
C LYS A 48 18.06 22.21 -15.58
N ASP A 49 17.47 21.70 -16.66
CA ASP A 49 16.02 21.78 -16.97
C ASP A 49 15.07 21.43 -15.81
N ASP A 50 15.41 20.47 -14.95
CA ASP A 50 14.60 20.09 -13.78
C ASP A 50 14.37 21.24 -12.78
N SER A 51 15.29 22.20 -12.71
CA SER A 51 15.22 23.32 -11.76
C SER A 51 14.30 24.46 -12.22
N ARG A 52 13.90 24.50 -13.50
CA ARG A 52 12.99 25.52 -14.06
C ARG A 52 11.53 25.28 -13.67
N PHE A 53 11.09 24.02 -13.69
CA PHE A 53 9.77 23.62 -13.18
C PHE A 53 9.67 23.88 -11.67
N VAL A 54 10.75 23.55 -10.94
CA VAL A 54 10.87 23.70 -9.48
C VAL A 54 10.87 25.17 -9.05
N ALA A 55 11.53 26.06 -9.79
CA ALA A 55 11.48 27.50 -9.56
C ALA A 55 10.06 28.07 -9.79
N SER A 56 9.32 27.56 -10.77
CA SER A 56 7.96 28.04 -11.08
C SER A 56 6.90 27.77 -10.00
N LEU A 57 7.16 26.82 -9.10
CA LEU A 57 6.28 26.48 -7.96
C LEU A 57 6.46 27.41 -6.75
N VAL A 58 7.61 28.11 -6.65
CA VAL A 58 8.01 28.84 -5.42
C VAL A 58 8.49 30.27 -5.69
N CYS A 59 8.72 30.68 -6.95
CA CYS A 59 9.11 32.05 -7.29
C CYS A 59 7.90 32.98 -7.52
N PRO A 60 7.97 34.24 -7.03
CA PRO A 60 7.06 35.30 -7.44
C PRO A 60 7.50 35.84 -8.83
N TRP A 61 6.84 35.42 -9.90
CA TRP A 61 6.93 36.14 -11.18
C TRP A 61 6.09 37.40 -11.07
N GLN A 62 6.70 38.49 -10.62
CA GLN A 62 6.07 39.81 -10.58
C GLN A 62 6.78 40.83 -11.48
N GLN A 63 7.50 40.38 -12.50
CA GLN A 63 7.93 41.23 -13.60
C GLN A 63 7.34 40.73 -14.90
N SER A 64 6.23 41.38 -15.27
CA SER A 64 5.80 41.57 -16.64
C SER A 64 6.98 42.01 -17.51
N ALA A 65 7.60 41.08 -18.21
CA ALA A 65 8.09 41.38 -19.54
C ALA A 65 6.89 41.26 -20.46
N SER A 66 6.46 42.40 -20.98
CA SER A 66 5.45 42.55 -22.02
C SER A 66 5.79 41.66 -23.22
N ILE A 67 5.29 40.42 -23.22
CA ILE A 67 5.26 39.59 -24.43
C ILE A 67 3.90 39.85 -25.07
N SER A 68 3.91 40.76 -26.04
CA SER A 68 2.80 41.06 -26.94
C SER A 68 2.56 39.88 -27.90
N HIS A 69 2.08 38.75 -27.38
CA HIS A 69 1.56 37.64 -28.19
C HIS A 69 0.15 37.25 -27.73
N PRO A 70 -0.89 37.28 -28.59
CA PRO A 70 -2.29 37.23 -28.15
C PRO A 70 -2.84 35.85 -27.74
N VAL A 71 -2.01 34.83 -27.50
CA VAL A 71 -2.49 33.43 -27.46
C VAL A 71 -2.19 32.69 -26.14
N LEU A 72 -1.33 33.19 -25.25
CA LEU A 72 -1.02 32.52 -23.98
C LEU A 72 -1.73 33.18 -22.80
N LEU A 73 -3.03 32.86 -22.66
CA LEU A 73 -3.92 33.40 -21.63
C LEU A 73 -3.68 32.86 -20.20
N VAL A 74 -2.57 32.16 -19.95
CA VAL A 74 -2.23 31.62 -18.64
C VAL A 74 -0.76 31.92 -18.31
N PRO A 75 -0.47 32.85 -17.38
CA PRO A 75 0.89 33.32 -17.12
C PRO A 75 1.79 32.32 -16.38
N ASN A 76 1.32 31.09 -16.12
CA ASN A 76 2.09 30.09 -15.36
C ASN A 76 2.18 28.74 -16.10
N PRO A 77 3.40 28.21 -16.33
CA PRO A 77 3.62 26.99 -17.11
C PRO A 77 3.00 25.76 -16.47
N VAL A 78 2.91 25.70 -15.13
CA VAL A 78 2.26 24.59 -14.42
C VAL A 78 0.76 24.61 -14.63
N ILE A 79 0.14 25.80 -14.62
CA ILE A 79 -1.29 25.94 -14.91
C ILE A 79 -1.57 25.62 -16.39
N HIS A 80 -0.70 26.03 -17.30
CA HIS A 80 -0.81 25.67 -18.73
C HIS A 80 -0.67 24.15 -18.94
N PHE A 81 0.32 23.53 -18.30
CA PHE A 81 0.49 22.08 -18.32
C PHE A 81 -0.77 21.37 -17.80
N MET A 82 -1.33 21.84 -16.69
CA MET A 82 -2.60 21.31 -16.18
C MET A 82 -3.73 21.43 -17.22
N ALA A 83 -3.87 22.59 -17.87
CA ALA A 83 -4.90 22.79 -18.90
C ALA A 83 -4.75 21.79 -20.06
N ILE A 84 -3.53 21.59 -20.58
CA ILE A 84 -3.25 20.57 -21.61
C ILE A 84 -3.62 19.17 -21.11
N ARG A 85 -3.27 18.83 -19.86
CA ARG A 85 -3.63 17.52 -19.28
C ARG A 85 -5.13 17.34 -19.08
N GLY A 86 -5.90 18.42 -19.11
CA GLY A 86 -7.36 18.40 -19.14
C GLY A 86 -7.94 17.92 -20.47
N ILE A 87 -7.13 17.79 -21.52
CA ILE A 87 -7.57 17.34 -22.84
C ILE A 87 -7.41 15.82 -22.95
N ASN A 88 -8.43 15.15 -23.47
CA ASN A 88 -8.39 13.75 -23.86
C ASN A 88 -7.95 13.65 -25.33
N ALA A 89 -6.68 13.34 -25.55
CA ALA A 89 -6.10 13.24 -26.90
C ALA A 89 -6.79 12.20 -27.79
N ASN A 90 -7.35 11.12 -27.22
CA ASN A 90 -7.97 10.04 -27.98
C ASN A 90 -9.36 10.42 -28.49
N LEU A 91 -10.09 11.26 -27.74
CA LEU A 91 -11.48 11.64 -28.05
C LEU A 91 -11.59 13.07 -28.60
N GLY A 92 -10.51 13.87 -28.52
CA GLY A 92 -10.55 15.29 -28.86
C GLY A 92 -11.42 16.13 -27.91
N THR A 93 -11.87 15.56 -26.79
CA THR A 93 -12.76 16.21 -25.82
C THR A 93 -12.00 16.62 -24.56
N LEU A 94 -12.62 17.48 -23.74
CA LEU A 94 -12.14 17.71 -22.37
C LEU A 94 -12.40 16.47 -21.51
N ARG A 95 -11.45 16.14 -20.64
CA ARG A 95 -11.60 15.07 -19.66
C ARG A 95 -12.69 15.44 -18.66
N GLU A 96 -13.46 14.43 -18.29
CA GLU A 96 -14.42 14.57 -17.20
C GLU A 96 -13.70 14.77 -15.86
N ALA A 97 -14.41 15.36 -14.90
CA ALA A 97 -13.89 15.60 -13.56
C ALA A 97 -13.39 14.31 -12.89
N GLN A 98 -14.02 13.16 -13.19
CA GLN A 98 -13.63 11.86 -12.66
C GLN A 98 -12.20 11.50 -13.06
N ASP A 99 -11.91 11.56 -14.36
CA ASP A 99 -10.60 11.20 -14.91
C ASP A 99 -9.54 12.27 -14.62
N TYR A 100 -9.93 13.54 -14.63
CA TYR A 100 -8.99 14.64 -14.43
C TYR A 100 -8.62 14.84 -12.94
N SER A 101 -9.52 14.56 -12.01
CA SER A 101 -9.27 14.72 -10.57
C SER A 101 -8.07 13.90 -10.06
N TYR A 102 -7.85 12.70 -10.61
CA TYR A 102 -6.68 11.88 -10.26
C TYR A 102 -5.36 12.51 -10.73
N ILE A 103 -5.35 13.12 -11.92
CA ILE A 103 -4.19 13.84 -12.46
C ILE A 103 -3.86 15.03 -11.55
N LEU A 104 -4.87 15.85 -11.23
CA LEU A 104 -4.73 16.99 -10.31
C LEU A 104 -4.23 16.55 -8.93
N ALA A 105 -4.77 15.45 -8.38
CA ALA A 105 -4.34 14.91 -7.09
C ALA A 105 -2.86 14.48 -7.11
N GLY A 106 -2.41 13.86 -8.20
CA GLY A 106 -1.00 13.51 -8.41
C GLY A 106 -0.10 14.75 -8.46
N LEU A 107 -0.49 15.77 -9.23
CA LEU A 107 0.28 17.02 -9.32
C LEU A 107 0.33 17.77 -7.99
N VAL A 108 -0.78 17.84 -7.25
CA VAL A 108 -0.82 18.43 -5.90
C VAL A 108 0.10 17.65 -4.95
N TYR A 109 0.13 16.32 -5.04
CA TYR A 109 1.04 15.50 -4.24
C TYR A 109 2.51 15.82 -4.56
N CYS A 110 2.89 15.81 -5.84
CA CYS A 110 4.25 16.14 -6.27
C CYS A 110 4.65 17.55 -5.82
N GLY A 111 3.78 18.54 -6.05
CA GLY A 111 4.03 19.91 -5.62
C GLY A 111 4.20 20.04 -4.10
N ARG A 112 3.39 19.32 -3.30
CA ARG A 112 3.58 19.28 -1.83
C ARG A 112 4.91 18.69 -1.42
N VAL A 113 5.33 17.57 -2.03
CA VAL A 113 6.61 16.92 -1.70
C VAL A 113 7.78 17.84 -2.07
N ILE A 114 7.75 18.44 -3.26
CA ILE A 114 8.78 19.37 -3.73
C ILE A 114 8.84 20.60 -2.82
N SER A 115 7.70 21.24 -2.53
CA SER A 115 7.66 22.40 -1.62
C SER A 115 8.14 22.05 -0.22
N LEU A 116 7.85 20.85 0.28
CA LEU A 116 8.37 20.41 1.58
C LEU A 116 9.88 20.26 1.55
N GLU A 117 10.47 19.62 0.54
CA GLU A 117 11.93 19.47 0.46
C GLU A 117 12.65 20.81 0.24
N LEU A 118 12.06 21.74 -0.52
CA LEU A 118 12.63 23.07 -0.75
C LEU A 118 12.58 23.97 0.50
N LEU A 119 11.46 23.93 1.22
CA LEU A 119 11.23 24.84 2.35
C LEU A 119 11.72 24.25 3.68
N LEU A 120 11.77 22.91 3.78
CA LEU A 120 12.24 22.15 4.93
C LEU A 120 13.06 20.94 4.45
N PRO A 121 14.31 21.16 4.00
CA PRO A 121 15.17 20.09 3.50
C PRO A 121 15.29 18.92 4.48
N SER A 122 15.27 17.71 3.93
CA SER A 122 15.44 16.47 4.72
C SER A 122 16.81 16.38 5.39
N LYS A 123 17.82 17.03 4.80
CA LYS A 123 19.20 17.14 5.31
C LYS A 123 19.47 18.57 5.79
N GLY A 124 19.75 18.74 7.07
CA GLY A 124 20.10 20.04 7.66
C GLY A 124 19.65 20.20 9.11
N LEU A 125 20.17 21.22 9.79
CA LEU A 125 19.73 21.62 11.12
C LEU A 125 18.29 22.16 11.05
N ARG A 126 17.46 21.76 12.01
CA ARG A 126 16.06 22.22 12.14
C ARG A 126 15.93 23.04 13.40
N GLY A 127 16.18 24.34 13.30
CA GLY A 127 16.02 25.30 14.38
C GLY A 127 14.71 26.08 14.28
N ILE A 128 14.49 26.93 15.30
CA ILE A 128 13.38 27.89 15.35
C ILE A 128 13.39 28.85 14.13
N PRO A 129 14.53 29.39 13.67
CA PRO A 129 14.57 30.28 12.51
C PRO A 129 14.11 29.63 11.20
N GLU A 130 14.49 28.38 10.94
CA GLU A 130 14.08 27.63 9.75
C GLU A 130 12.58 27.36 9.77
N ILE A 131 12.02 27.02 10.94
CA ILE A 131 10.57 26.83 11.11
C ILE A 131 9.82 28.14 10.87
N GLN A 132 10.34 29.29 11.31
CA GLN A 132 9.73 30.59 11.04
C GLN A 132 9.78 30.96 9.55
N LYS A 133 10.92 30.73 8.89
CA LYS A 133 11.07 30.91 7.44
C LYS A 133 10.08 30.03 6.66
N PHE A 134 9.95 28.76 7.04
CA PHE A 134 8.93 27.86 6.48
C PHE A 134 7.51 28.42 6.66
N ARG A 135 7.14 28.87 7.87
CA ARG A 135 5.81 29.43 8.14
C ARG A 135 5.53 30.68 7.30
N HIS A 136 6.53 31.51 7.04
CA HIS A 136 6.39 32.68 6.17
C HIS A 136 6.16 32.26 4.70
N GLN A 137 7.02 31.39 4.16
CA GLN A 137 6.92 30.91 2.78
C GLN A 137 5.64 30.12 2.53
N ARG A 138 5.21 29.30 3.50
CA ARG A 138 3.94 28.56 3.46
C ARG A 138 2.74 29.51 3.33
N ARG A 139 2.70 30.61 4.09
CA ARG A 139 1.61 31.60 4.00
C ARG A 139 1.55 32.26 2.62
N LYS A 140 2.71 32.54 2.04
CA LYS A 140 2.80 33.20 0.73
C LYS A 140 2.38 32.27 -0.43
N PHE A 141 2.86 31.03 -0.44
CA PHE A 141 2.79 30.17 -1.63
C PHE A 141 1.95 28.90 -1.49
N LEU A 142 1.66 28.46 -0.26
CA LEU A 142 1.01 27.17 0.01
C LEU A 142 -0.33 27.28 0.75
N GLN A 143 -0.65 28.46 1.26
CA GLN A 143 -1.88 28.69 1.99
C GLN A 143 -3.05 28.79 1.02
N ASP A 144 -4.15 28.12 1.38
CA ASP A 144 -5.40 28.18 0.62
C ASP A 144 -5.89 29.63 0.48
N GLY A 145 -6.36 29.99 -0.71
CA GLY A 145 -6.73 31.35 -1.08
C GLY A 145 -5.58 32.31 -1.44
N SER A 146 -4.30 31.88 -1.38
CA SER A 146 -3.22 32.69 -1.95
C SER A 146 -3.21 32.57 -3.48
N MET A 147 -2.78 33.62 -4.20
CA MET A 147 -2.68 33.63 -5.68
C MET A 147 -1.54 32.75 -6.22
N GLY A 148 -1.12 31.73 -5.47
CA GLY A 148 -0.08 30.78 -5.83
C GLY A 148 -0.58 29.65 -6.72
N VAL A 149 0.37 28.96 -7.36
CA VAL A 149 0.11 27.79 -8.21
C VAL A 149 -0.51 26.66 -7.41
N LEU A 150 0.08 26.31 -6.27
CA LEU A 150 -0.37 25.19 -5.45
C LEU A 150 -1.80 25.38 -4.89
N PRO A 151 -2.16 26.56 -4.35
CA PRO A 151 -3.55 26.86 -3.99
C PRO A 151 -4.50 26.74 -5.17
N SER A 152 -4.13 27.25 -6.36
CA SER A 152 -4.94 27.11 -7.58
C SER A 152 -5.19 25.64 -7.96
N MET A 153 -4.16 24.79 -7.86
CA MET A 153 -4.28 23.34 -8.07
C MET A 153 -5.20 22.68 -7.05
N ILE A 154 -5.11 23.08 -5.77
CA ILE A 154 -5.94 22.56 -4.69
C ILE A 154 -7.40 22.97 -4.89
N SER A 155 -7.65 24.24 -5.22
CA SER A 155 -8.99 24.75 -5.51
C SER A 155 -9.63 24.03 -6.70
N LEU A 156 -8.87 23.84 -7.78
CA LEU A 156 -9.36 23.11 -8.95
C LEU A 156 -9.64 21.63 -8.63
N LEU A 157 -8.78 20.99 -7.83
CA LEU A 157 -9.01 19.63 -7.35
C LEU A 157 -10.25 19.54 -6.45
N ALA A 158 -10.46 20.52 -5.57
CA ALA A 158 -11.64 20.58 -4.71
C ALA A 158 -12.92 20.77 -5.54
N TYR A 159 -12.88 21.62 -6.56
CA TYR A 159 -13.97 21.81 -7.50
C TYR A 159 -14.27 20.53 -8.29
N ALA A 160 -13.25 19.88 -8.85
CA ALA A 160 -13.42 18.59 -9.55
C ALA A 160 -14.03 17.53 -8.62
N LYS A 161 -13.57 17.43 -7.37
CA LYS A 161 -14.16 16.52 -6.37
C LYS A 161 -15.61 16.85 -6.05
N SER A 162 -15.98 18.13 -5.98
CA SER A 162 -17.37 18.55 -5.79
C SER A 162 -18.25 18.03 -6.93
N ILE A 163 -17.80 18.20 -8.18
CA ILE A 163 -18.50 17.65 -9.35
C ILE A 163 -18.62 16.13 -9.24
N VAL A 164 -17.52 15.42 -8.98
CA VAL A 164 -17.50 13.95 -8.88
C VAL A 164 -18.40 13.43 -7.77
N ASN A 165 -18.46 14.10 -6.61
CA ASN A 165 -19.33 13.68 -5.50
C ASN A 165 -20.81 13.91 -5.79
N ASN A 166 -21.14 14.89 -6.64
CA ASN A 166 -22.51 15.22 -7.02
C ASN A 166 -22.98 14.51 -8.29
N TYR A 167 -22.05 13.99 -9.10
CA TYR A 167 -22.37 13.15 -10.25
C TYR A 167 -22.53 11.69 -9.80
N SER A 168 -23.73 11.15 -9.99
CA SER A 168 -23.97 9.71 -9.86
C SER A 168 -23.32 8.97 -11.04
N ASN A 169 -22.43 8.02 -10.76
CA ASN A 169 -21.85 7.12 -11.77
C ASN A 169 -22.88 6.09 -12.28
N LEU A 170 -23.96 6.57 -12.91
CA LEU A 170 -25.10 5.79 -13.38
C LEU A 170 -24.67 4.63 -14.31
N ASP A 171 -23.59 4.80 -15.08
CA ASP A 171 -23.16 3.82 -16.08
C ASP A 171 -22.08 2.86 -15.60
N SER A 172 -21.63 2.99 -14.34
CA SER A 172 -20.49 2.20 -13.87
C SER A 172 -20.88 0.89 -13.21
N ILE A 173 -21.96 0.87 -12.40
CA ILE A 173 -22.39 -0.30 -11.64
C ILE A 173 -23.92 -0.34 -11.55
N PHE A 174 -24.54 -1.43 -12.00
CA PHE A 174 -25.96 -1.69 -11.72
C PHE A 174 -26.21 -3.19 -11.52
N TRP A 175 -27.34 -3.50 -10.90
CA TRP A 175 -27.80 -4.86 -10.69
C TRP A 175 -28.77 -5.27 -11.80
N ALA A 176 -28.51 -6.41 -12.43
CA ALA A 176 -29.38 -7.03 -13.43
C ALA A 176 -29.93 -8.35 -12.89
N GLU A 177 -30.93 -8.92 -13.58
CA GLU A 177 -31.45 -10.27 -13.31
C GLU A 177 -31.85 -10.46 -11.84
N GLY A 178 -32.67 -9.55 -11.30
CA GLY A 178 -33.17 -9.67 -9.93
C GLY A 178 -32.09 -9.57 -8.84
N ASN A 179 -31.02 -8.79 -9.07
CA ASN A 179 -29.86 -8.63 -8.18
C ASN A 179 -28.91 -9.84 -8.11
N CYS A 180 -28.97 -10.75 -9.08
CA CYS A 180 -28.06 -11.89 -9.18
C CYS A 180 -26.80 -11.60 -10.02
N VAL A 181 -26.84 -10.56 -10.86
CA VAL A 181 -25.72 -10.17 -11.73
C VAL A 181 -25.37 -8.72 -11.48
N MET A 182 -24.13 -8.46 -11.07
CA MET A 182 -23.58 -7.11 -11.05
C MET A 182 -23.01 -6.81 -12.44
N VAL A 183 -23.47 -5.75 -13.09
CA VAL A 183 -22.84 -5.23 -14.30
C VAL A 183 -21.91 -4.10 -13.91
N PHE A 184 -20.60 -4.30 -14.07
CA PHE A 184 -19.56 -3.31 -13.79
C PHE A 184 -18.90 -2.89 -15.11
N LYS A 185 -19.12 -1.64 -15.55
CA LYS A 185 -18.57 -1.10 -16.81
C LYS A 185 -18.77 -2.04 -18.01
N GLY A 186 -19.99 -2.58 -18.14
CA GLY A 186 -20.35 -3.55 -19.18
C GLY A 186 -19.93 -5.00 -18.90
N ALA A 187 -19.01 -5.25 -17.97
CA ALA A 187 -18.65 -6.61 -17.55
C ALA A 187 -19.74 -7.20 -16.65
N ARG A 188 -20.26 -8.38 -17.01
CA ARG A 188 -21.28 -9.09 -16.24
C ARG A 188 -20.62 -10.01 -15.22
N LEU A 189 -20.93 -9.81 -13.95
CA LEU A 189 -20.39 -10.56 -12.83
C LEU A 189 -21.54 -11.25 -12.09
N ALA A 190 -21.77 -12.52 -12.42
CA ALA A 190 -22.74 -13.35 -11.71
C ALA A 190 -22.30 -13.60 -10.26
N MET A 191 -23.22 -13.48 -9.31
CA MET A 191 -22.93 -13.69 -7.90
C MET A 191 -22.46 -15.12 -7.59
N ASP A 192 -22.89 -16.11 -8.36
CA ASP A 192 -22.43 -17.49 -8.21
C ASP A 192 -20.96 -17.65 -8.59
N ASN A 193 -20.50 -16.94 -9.63
CA ASN A 193 -19.07 -16.90 -9.98
C ASN A 193 -18.25 -16.25 -8.87
N PHE A 194 -18.79 -15.22 -8.22
CA PHE A 194 -18.13 -14.58 -7.09
C PHE A 194 -18.02 -15.52 -5.87
N ARG A 195 -19.10 -16.25 -5.55
CA ARG A 195 -19.10 -17.27 -4.49
C ARG A 195 -18.12 -18.40 -4.81
N ALA A 196 -18.17 -18.93 -6.03
CA ALA A 196 -17.26 -19.98 -6.49
C ALA A 196 -15.80 -19.54 -6.47
N MET A 197 -15.50 -18.29 -6.86
CA MET A 197 -14.14 -17.73 -6.76
C MET A 197 -13.63 -17.74 -5.31
N LEU A 198 -14.47 -17.34 -4.35
CA LEU A 198 -14.07 -17.34 -2.94
C LEU A 198 -13.83 -18.75 -2.42
N GLU A 199 -14.74 -19.66 -2.72
CA GLU A 199 -14.65 -21.07 -2.33
C GLU A 199 -13.38 -21.71 -2.91
N ASN A 200 -13.13 -21.50 -4.21
CA ASN A 200 -11.93 -21.98 -4.89
C ASN A 200 -10.64 -21.38 -4.32
N ALA A 201 -10.65 -20.10 -3.92
CA ALA A 201 -9.48 -19.48 -3.30
C ALA A 201 -9.15 -20.07 -1.92
N ILE A 202 -10.18 -20.43 -1.13
CA ILE A 202 -10.00 -21.13 0.15
C ILE A 202 -9.45 -22.54 -0.10
N HIS A 203 -10.03 -23.29 -1.04
CA HIS A 203 -9.54 -24.62 -1.42
C HIS A 203 -8.10 -24.58 -1.92
N GLU A 204 -7.75 -23.65 -2.80
CA GLU A 204 -6.37 -23.51 -3.29
C GLU A 204 -5.39 -23.17 -2.14
N ALA A 205 -5.82 -22.37 -1.17
CA ALA A 205 -5.02 -22.06 0.00
C ALA A 205 -4.83 -23.29 0.91
N GLU A 206 -5.88 -24.10 1.11
CA GLU A 206 -5.83 -25.36 1.85
C GLU A 206 -4.91 -26.38 1.17
N ASP A 207 -5.08 -26.60 -0.12
CA ASP A 207 -4.24 -27.53 -0.90
C ASP A 207 -2.77 -27.10 -0.86
N LEU A 208 -2.50 -25.82 -1.07
CA LEU A 208 -1.14 -25.30 -1.03
C LEU A 208 -0.52 -25.45 0.38
N LEU A 209 -1.30 -25.21 1.44
CA LEU A 209 -0.86 -25.39 2.81
C LEU A 209 -0.54 -26.87 3.10
N TRP A 210 -1.51 -27.76 2.91
CA TRP A 210 -1.42 -29.15 3.34
C TRP A 210 -0.50 -29.97 2.44
N LEU A 211 -0.68 -29.89 1.12
CA LEU A 211 0.05 -30.72 0.16
C LEU A 211 1.50 -30.22 -0.02
N THR A 212 1.70 -28.90 -0.06
CA THR A 212 3.01 -28.32 -0.42
C THR A 212 3.80 -27.82 0.78
N LEU A 213 3.17 -27.11 1.73
CA LEU A 213 3.89 -26.42 2.81
C LEU A 213 4.03 -27.24 4.09
N MET A 214 3.09 -28.15 4.36
CA MET A 214 3.10 -29.03 5.53
C MET A 214 3.39 -30.50 5.19
N SER A 215 3.48 -30.84 3.89
CA SER A 215 3.72 -32.21 3.40
C SER A 215 2.78 -33.24 4.04
N THR A 216 1.51 -32.90 4.22
CA THR A 216 0.49 -33.72 4.89
C THR A 216 -0.68 -33.97 3.93
N PRO A 217 -0.57 -34.97 3.03
CA PRO A 217 -1.59 -35.24 2.01
C PRO A 217 -2.85 -35.91 2.59
N ARG A 218 -2.69 -36.76 3.59
CA ARG A 218 -3.79 -37.47 4.26
C ARG A 218 -4.58 -36.52 5.14
N GLU A 219 -5.90 -36.51 4.97
CA GLU A 219 -6.77 -35.60 5.71
C GLU A 219 -6.78 -35.89 7.22
N THR A 220 -6.70 -37.17 7.60
CA THR A 220 -6.62 -37.63 9.00
C THR A 220 -5.42 -37.08 9.75
N ASP A 221 -4.35 -36.74 9.02
CA ASP A 221 -3.10 -36.26 9.60
C ASP A 221 -3.07 -34.72 9.66
N ARG A 222 -4.02 -34.03 9.02
CA ARG A 222 -4.10 -32.57 8.99
C ARG A 222 -4.44 -32.05 10.38
N ILE A 223 -3.85 -30.92 10.73
CA ILE A 223 -4.09 -30.28 12.02
C ILE A 223 -5.43 -29.56 11.93
N GLU A 224 -6.42 -30.07 12.64
CA GLU A 224 -7.68 -29.37 12.85
C GLU A 224 -7.70 -28.84 14.29
N LEU A 225 -7.80 -27.52 14.45
CA LEU A 225 -7.94 -26.96 15.77
C LEU A 225 -9.37 -27.05 16.23
N ASN A 226 -9.60 -27.65 17.39
CA ASN A 226 -10.82 -27.36 18.14
C ASN A 226 -10.68 -26.00 18.82
N THR A 227 -11.04 -24.93 18.10
CA THR A 227 -10.88 -23.55 18.57
C THR A 227 -11.72 -23.24 19.81
N ASN A 228 -12.79 -24.00 20.08
CA ASN A 228 -13.61 -23.85 21.30
C ASN A 228 -12.82 -24.19 22.57
N ASN A 229 -11.81 -25.05 22.45
CA ASN A 229 -10.95 -25.44 23.58
C ASN A 229 -9.77 -24.49 23.76
N LEU A 230 -9.63 -23.48 22.90
CA LEU A 230 -8.50 -22.56 22.93
C LEU A 230 -8.86 -21.32 23.72
N THR A 231 -7.93 -20.89 24.56
CA THR A 231 -8.09 -19.68 25.37
C THR A 231 -7.22 -18.56 24.81
N ASP A 232 -7.75 -17.34 24.76
CA ASP A 232 -6.96 -16.16 24.43
C ASP A 232 -7.15 -15.06 25.46
N ASP A 233 -6.04 -14.54 25.97
CA ASP A 233 -6.04 -13.32 26.76
C ASP A 233 -5.82 -12.12 25.83
N MET A 234 -6.92 -11.46 25.47
CA MET A 234 -6.91 -10.26 24.65
C MET A 234 -6.34 -9.03 25.37
N SER A 235 -6.24 -9.07 26.71
CA SER A 235 -5.69 -7.99 27.52
C SER A 235 -4.16 -8.03 27.62
N SER A 236 -3.55 -9.20 27.37
CA SER A 236 -2.10 -9.37 27.42
C SER A 236 -1.38 -8.44 26.44
N ARG A 237 -0.43 -7.68 26.99
CA ARG A 237 0.47 -6.78 26.25
C ARG A 237 1.90 -7.30 26.20
N GLU A 238 2.12 -8.54 26.64
CA GLU A 238 3.45 -9.13 26.63
C GLU A 238 4.03 -9.18 25.22
N ILE A 239 5.23 -8.66 25.06
CA ILE A 239 5.87 -8.50 23.76
C ILE A 239 6.14 -9.88 23.15
N GLY A 240 5.73 -10.05 21.90
CA GLY A 240 5.93 -11.30 21.18
C GLY A 240 4.94 -12.40 21.53
N CYS A 241 3.97 -12.17 22.42
CA CYS A 241 2.93 -13.14 22.75
C CYS A 241 1.73 -13.04 21.79
N SER A 242 1.04 -14.18 21.66
CA SER A 242 -0.22 -14.36 20.93
C SER A 242 -0.99 -15.52 21.57
N PHE A 243 -2.24 -15.77 21.18
CA PHE A 243 -3.02 -16.90 21.68
C PHE A 243 -2.33 -18.24 21.46
N VAL A 244 -1.50 -18.34 20.42
CA VAL A 244 -0.68 -19.52 20.13
C VAL A 244 0.35 -19.78 21.23
N ASP A 245 0.88 -18.73 21.86
CA ASP A 245 1.88 -18.83 22.92
C ASP A 245 1.23 -18.95 24.32
N HIS A 246 -0.11 -19.05 24.41
CA HIS A 246 -0.82 -19.11 25.68
C HIS A 246 -0.56 -20.45 26.41
N PRO A 247 -0.25 -20.47 27.72
CA PRO A 247 0.15 -21.70 28.43
C PRO A 247 -0.88 -22.83 28.39
N LYS A 248 -2.18 -22.50 28.36
CA LYS A 248 -3.26 -23.49 28.24
C LYS A 248 -3.41 -24.07 26.83
N ASN A 249 -2.86 -23.39 25.83
CA ASN A 249 -2.92 -23.82 24.46
C ASN A 249 -1.64 -24.62 24.19
N SER A 250 -1.63 -25.91 24.52
CA SER A 250 -0.51 -26.86 24.29
C SER A 250 -0.21 -27.12 22.81
N LEU A 251 -0.52 -26.18 21.92
CA LEU A 251 -0.61 -26.43 20.49
C LEU A 251 0.66 -26.00 19.73
N ALA A 252 1.27 -24.89 20.12
CA ALA A 252 2.23 -24.22 19.24
C ALA A 252 3.55 -24.98 19.06
N LEU A 253 4.10 -25.52 20.15
CA LEU A 253 5.35 -26.26 20.12
C LEU A 253 5.15 -27.68 19.59
N GLU A 254 4.10 -28.36 20.01
CA GLU A 254 3.81 -29.73 19.60
C GLU A 254 3.56 -29.82 18.09
N TYR A 255 2.61 -29.04 17.57
CA TYR A 255 2.31 -29.08 16.14
C TYR A 255 3.45 -28.51 15.28
N ALA A 256 4.22 -27.53 15.77
CA ALA A 256 5.39 -27.04 15.04
C ALA A 256 6.48 -28.10 14.93
N ALA A 257 6.70 -28.89 15.98
CA ALA A 257 7.65 -30.01 15.97
C ALA A 257 7.18 -31.13 15.04
N VAL A 258 5.91 -31.53 15.11
CA VAL A 258 5.33 -32.54 14.21
C VAL A 258 5.42 -32.09 12.75
N THR A 259 5.02 -30.84 12.48
CA THR A 259 5.10 -30.25 11.12
C THR A 259 6.53 -30.24 10.62
N LEU A 260 7.50 -29.88 11.48
CA LEU A 260 8.91 -29.90 11.12
C LEU A 260 9.37 -31.32 10.79
N SER A 261 9.09 -32.30 11.64
CA SER A 261 9.47 -33.70 11.41
C SER A 261 8.91 -34.25 10.10
N ARG A 262 7.65 -33.95 9.77
CA ARG A 262 7.02 -34.32 8.49
C ARG A 262 7.71 -33.65 7.31
N LEU A 263 8.01 -32.36 7.42
CA LEU A 263 8.73 -31.64 6.38
C LEU A 263 10.09 -32.27 6.12
N LEU A 264 10.86 -32.60 7.16
CA LEU A 264 12.17 -33.24 7.02
C LEU A 264 12.08 -34.68 6.50
N GLY A 265 11.04 -35.41 6.86
CA GLY A 265 10.79 -36.77 6.38
C GLY A 265 10.36 -36.83 4.91
N SER A 266 9.76 -35.76 4.39
CA SER A 266 9.30 -35.69 3.00
C SER A 266 10.46 -35.69 1.99
N ASP A 267 10.24 -36.25 0.80
CA ASP A 267 11.25 -36.29 -0.26
C ASP A 267 11.76 -34.91 -0.63
N ASN A 268 10.86 -33.92 -0.66
CA ASN A 268 11.23 -32.53 -0.93
C ASN A 268 12.07 -31.95 0.20
N GLY A 269 11.77 -32.25 1.47
CA GLY A 269 12.57 -31.81 2.61
C GLY A 269 13.97 -32.40 2.62
N LYS A 270 14.09 -33.73 2.41
CA LYS A 270 15.38 -34.44 2.29
C LYS A 270 16.24 -33.88 1.15
N LYS A 271 15.64 -33.55 0.00
CA LYS A 271 16.34 -32.90 -1.12
C LYS A 271 16.76 -31.48 -0.79
N THR A 272 15.96 -30.74 -0.03
CA THR A 272 16.24 -29.35 0.29
C THR A 272 17.28 -29.20 1.40
N ARG A 273 17.49 -30.22 2.26
CA ARG A 273 18.59 -30.26 3.21
C ARG A 273 19.33 -31.60 3.17
N ARG A 274 20.55 -31.58 2.63
CA ARG A 274 21.45 -32.72 2.52
C ARG A 274 22.71 -32.46 3.36
N ASP A 275 23.12 -33.43 4.16
CA ASP A 275 24.32 -33.36 5.01
C ASP A 275 24.39 -32.09 5.88
N GLY A 276 23.24 -31.72 6.46
CA GLY A 276 23.10 -30.51 7.27
C GLY A 276 23.08 -29.19 6.48
N LYS A 277 23.45 -29.17 5.20
CA LYS A 277 23.48 -28.00 4.31
C LYS A 277 22.18 -27.84 3.52
N ARG A 278 21.75 -26.59 3.34
CA ARG A 278 20.53 -26.25 2.58
C ARG A 278 20.83 -26.11 1.09
N HIS A 279 19.97 -26.65 0.25
CA HIS A 279 20.01 -26.44 -1.19
C HIS A 279 19.35 -25.11 -1.54
N PRO A 280 20.09 -24.11 -2.05
CA PRO A 280 19.61 -22.73 -2.16
C PRO A 280 18.41 -22.59 -3.11
N THR A 281 18.43 -23.27 -4.26
CA THR A 281 17.35 -23.16 -5.26
C THR A 281 16.05 -23.82 -4.80
N LEU A 282 16.12 -24.98 -4.15
CA LEU A 282 14.96 -25.69 -3.61
C LEU A 282 14.35 -24.93 -2.42
N ALA A 283 15.19 -24.36 -1.56
CA ALA A 283 14.75 -23.49 -0.47
C ALA A 283 14.06 -22.23 -1.04
N ALA A 284 14.63 -21.60 -2.07
CA ALA A 284 14.00 -20.48 -2.75
C ALA A 284 12.65 -20.86 -3.40
N LYS A 285 12.56 -22.03 -4.03
CA LYS A 285 11.30 -22.56 -4.60
C LYS A 285 10.24 -22.73 -3.51
N TYR A 286 10.61 -23.31 -2.37
CA TYR A 286 9.72 -23.44 -1.22
C TYR A 286 9.24 -22.08 -0.69
N LEU A 287 10.16 -21.11 -0.51
CA LEU A 287 9.81 -19.76 -0.07
C LEU A 287 8.88 -19.03 -1.05
N ARG A 288 8.99 -19.29 -2.36
CA ARG A 288 8.02 -18.79 -3.35
C ARG A 288 6.62 -19.37 -3.11
N GLN A 289 6.52 -20.66 -2.78
CA GLN A 289 5.23 -21.28 -2.44
C GLN A 289 4.65 -20.70 -1.14
N VAL A 290 5.48 -20.46 -0.12
CA VAL A 290 5.06 -19.76 1.11
C VAL A 290 4.51 -18.37 0.79
N ASN A 291 5.15 -17.64 -0.14
CA ASN A 291 4.66 -16.33 -0.57
C ASN A 291 3.37 -16.41 -1.38
N LYS A 292 3.19 -17.42 -2.25
CA LYS A 292 1.93 -17.68 -2.97
C LYS A 292 0.80 -17.94 -1.97
N PHE A 293 1.03 -18.81 -0.99
CA PHE A 293 0.09 -19.09 0.09
C PHE A 293 -0.27 -17.84 0.90
N ARG A 294 0.72 -17.02 1.28
CA ARG A 294 0.46 -15.76 2.00
C ARG A 294 -0.42 -14.79 1.20
N LYS A 295 -0.27 -14.73 -0.12
CA LYS A 295 -1.13 -13.89 -0.98
C LYS A 295 -2.56 -14.41 -1.00
N LEU A 296 -2.75 -15.72 -1.15
CA LEU A 296 -4.07 -16.37 -1.10
C LEU A 296 -4.72 -16.21 0.28
N LEU A 297 -3.98 -16.43 1.36
CA LEU A 297 -4.45 -16.24 2.72
C LEU A 297 -4.84 -14.78 2.99
N LEU A 298 -4.03 -13.83 2.52
CA LEU A 298 -4.35 -12.40 2.62
C LEU A 298 -5.67 -12.10 1.90
N PHE A 299 -5.87 -12.63 0.69
CA PHE A 299 -7.12 -12.49 -0.05
C PHE A 299 -8.31 -13.09 0.70
N CYS A 300 -8.19 -14.32 1.21
CA CYS A 300 -9.24 -14.97 1.98
C CYS A 300 -9.62 -14.13 3.21
N VAL A 301 -8.65 -13.77 4.06
CA VAL A 301 -8.87 -12.92 5.24
C VAL A 301 -9.51 -11.58 4.87
N HIS A 302 -9.11 -11.00 3.74
CA HIS A 302 -9.61 -9.71 3.29
C HIS A 302 -11.08 -9.73 2.90
N VAL A 303 -11.50 -10.75 2.15
CA VAL A 303 -12.83 -10.79 1.53
C VAL A 303 -13.83 -11.50 2.43
N THR A 304 -13.41 -12.51 3.19
CA THR A 304 -14.33 -13.28 4.03
C THR A 304 -14.55 -12.67 5.41
N GLY A 305 -13.68 -11.74 5.86
CA GLY A 305 -13.80 -11.05 7.15
C GLY A 305 -14.86 -9.93 7.17
N GLY A 306 -15.85 -9.98 6.29
CA GLY A 306 -16.81 -8.90 6.05
C GLY A 306 -16.23 -7.77 5.20
N GLN A 307 -16.60 -6.51 5.47
CA GLN A 307 -16.16 -5.38 4.63
C GLN A 307 -14.63 -5.30 4.51
N PRO A 308 -14.08 -5.27 3.27
CA PRO A 308 -12.64 -5.29 3.06
C PRO A 308 -11.94 -4.09 3.72
N ALA A 309 -10.77 -4.36 4.32
CA ALA A 309 -9.94 -3.29 4.89
C ALA A 309 -9.32 -2.40 3.79
N ARG A 310 -8.77 -1.25 4.16
CA ARG A 310 -7.82 -0.60 3.26
C ARG A 310 -6.53 -1.41 3.18
N GLY A 311 -5.82 -1.33 2.05
CA GLY A 311 -4.56 -2.06 1.85
C GLY A 311 -3.54 -1.83 2.97
N THR A 312 -3.38 -0.58 3.42
CA THR A 312 -2.48 -0.23 4.54
C THR A 312 -2.92 -0.82 5.87
N GLU A 313 -4.23 -0.98 6.10
CA GLU A 313 -4.77 -1.54 7.33
C GLU A 313 -4.53 -3.06 7.38
N ILE A 314 -4.88 -3.79 6.31
CA ILE A 314 -4.75 -5.25 6.27
C ILE A 314 -3.28 -5.72 6.22
N LEU A 315 -2.42 -5.02 5.48
CA LEU A 315 -1.00 -5.36 5.39
C LEU A 315 -0.23 -5.04 6.69
N SER A 316 -0.85 -4.28 7.61
CA SER A 316 -0.28 -3.95 8.92
C SER A 316 -0.72 -4.88 10.05
N LEU A 317 -1.56 -5.88 9.76
CA LEU A 317 -2.04 -6.84 10.75
C LEU A 317 -0.86 -7.58 11.39
N ARG A 318 -0.83 -7.56 12.72
CA ARG A 318 0.16 -8.27 13.52
C ARG A 318 -0.44 -9.50 14.15
N PHE A 319 0.27 -10.62 14.05
CA PHE A 319 -0.13 -11.84 14.75
C PHE A 319 0.34 -11.83 16.23
N LYS A 320 1.45 -11.15 16.51
CA LYS A 320 2.05 -11.06 17.86
C LYS A 320 2.06 -9.63 18.36
N ASN A 321 1.99 -9.48 19.67
CA ASN A 321 2.14 -8.19 20.33
C ASN A 321 3.49 -7.57 20.00
N GLY A 322 3.48 -6.32 19.55
CA GLY A 322 4.68 -5.51 19.39
C GLY A 322 4.97 -4.69 20.65
N CYS A 323 6.12 -4.02 20.68
CA CYS A 323 6.51 -3.16 21.79
C CYS A 323 5.61 -1.91 21.96
N VAL A 324 5.10 -1.36 20.85
CA VAL A 324 4.29 -0.13 20.85
C VAL A 324 2.80 -0.42 20.65
N ARG A 325 2.46 -1.50 19.96
CA ARG A 325 1.07 -1.85 19.63
C ARG A 325 0.86 -3.34 19.82
N SER A 326 -0.28 -3.69 20.41
CA SER A 326 -0.75 -5.06 20.50
C SER A 326 -0.97 -5.68 19.12
N ARG A 327 -1.15 -7.00 19.12
CA ARG A 327 -1.54 -7.77 17.94
C ARG A 327 -2.92 -7.37 17.44
N ASN A 328 -3.23 -7.85 16.25
CA ASN A 328 -4.51 -7.67 15.58
C ASN A 328 -5.27 -8.98 15.40
N VAL A 329 -4.65 -10.13 15.66
CA VAL A 329 -5.29 -11.44 15.54
C VAL A 329 -5.59 -11.98 16.94
N PHE A 330 -6.86 -12.26 17.17
CA PHE A 330 -7.38 -12.73 18.46
C PHE A 330 -8.30 -13.92 18.24
N LEU A 331 -8.53 -14.66 19.31
CA LEU A 331 -9.54 -15.71 19.36
C LEU A 331 -10.64 -15.29 20.34
N LEU A 332 -11.90 -15.41 19.94
CA LEU A 332 -13.06 -15.14 20.78
C LEU A 332 -14.17 -16.14 20.43
N ASP A 333 -14.70 -16.84 21.44
CA ASP A 333 -15.77 -17.83 21.32
C ASP A 333 -15.54 -18.87 20.21
N GLY A 334 -14.31 -19.37 20.09
CA GLY A 334 -13.93 -20.34 19.05
C GLY A 334 -13.75 -19.73 17.65
N TYR A 335 -13.93 -18.43 17.47
CA TYR A 335 -13.68 -17.77 16.19
C TYR A 335 -12.38 -16.99 16.20
N VAL A 336 -11.60 -17.15 15.14
CA VAL A 336 -10.46 -16.28 14.89
C VAL A 336 -10.96 -14.97 14.32
N MET A 337 -10.56 -13.86 14.94
CA MET A 337 -10.94 -12.52 14.50
C MET A 337 -9.72 -11.64 14.24
N THR A 338 -9.88 -10.70 13.31
CA THR A 338 -8.93 -9.62 13.07
C THR A 338 -9.51 -8.30 13.59
N VAL A 339 -8.78 -7.63 14.48
CA VAL A 339 -9.15 -6.33 15.04
C VAL A 339 -8.26 -5.26 14.43
N LYS A 340 -8.89 -4.33 13.72
CA LYS A 340 -8.20 -3.17 13.12
C LYS A 340 -8.47 -1.93 13.97
N PHE A 341 -7.42 -1.14 14.18
CA PHE A 341 -7.50 0.17 14.80
C PHE A 341 -7.65 1.22 13.69
N TYR A 342 -8.86 1.76 13.57
CA TYR A 342 -9.21 2.69 12.50
C TYR A 342 -8.78 4.11 12.86
N HIS A 343 -7.89 4.70 12.06
CA HIS A 343 -7.17 5.95 12.39
C HIS A 343 -7.74 7.23 11.72
N LYS A 344 -8.87 7.16 10.99
CA LYS A 344 -9.45 8.39 10.40
C LYS A 344 -10.24 9.22 11.40
N THR A 345 -10.75 8.60 12.46
CA THR A 345 -11.48 9.28 13.54
C THR A 345 -10.60 9.68 14.71
N ASP A 346 -9.33 9.24 14.75
CA ASP A 346 -8.37 9.61 15.80
C ASP A 346 -8.19 11.13 15.87
N ALA A 347 -8.20 11.82 14.72
CA ALA A 347 -8.12 13.26 14.65
C ALA A 347 -9.36 13.99 15.22
N GLN A 348 -10.48 13.29 15.44
CA GLN A 348 -11.73 13.86 15.97
C GLN A 348 -12.09 13.37 17.37
N TRP A 349 -11.73 12.14 17.75
CA TRP A 349 -12.28 11.47 18.95
C TRP A 349 -11.23 10.93 19.94
N ASP A 350 -9.94 11.20 19.69
CA ASP A 350 -8.78 10.86 20.54
C ASP A 350 -8.71 9.39 21.03
N SER A 351 -9.51 8.51 20.40
CA SER A 351 -9.60 7.09 20.70
C SER A 351 -9.83 6.29 19.41
N PRO A 352 -9.03 5.24 19.16
CA PRO A 352 -9.14 4.48 17.93
C PRO A 352 -10.38 3.60 17.94
N LYS A 353 -11.23 3.75 16.92
CA LYS A 353 -12.39 2.86 16.74
C LYS A 353 -11.89 1.45 16.40
N MET A 354 -12.22 0.49 17.25
CA MET A 354 -11.93 -0.92 17.04
C MET A 354 -13.00 -1.54 16.15
N ILE A 355 -12.56 -2.22 15.10
CA ILE A 355 -13.46 -2.95 14.18
C ILE A 355 -13.04 -4.42 14.20
N PRO A 356 -13.69 -5.27 15.02
CA PRO A 356 -13.47 -6.71 14.99
C PRO A 356 -14.10 -7.31 13.73
N ARG A 357 -13.42 -8.30 13.16
CA ARG A 357 -13.84 -9.02 11.96
C ARG A 357 -13.59 -10.50 12.13
N PHE A 358 -14.66 -11.24 12.32
CA PHE A 358 -14.64 -12.69 12.46
C PHE A 358 -14.35 -13.34 11.12
N LEU A 359 -13.51 -14.36 11.13
CA LEU A 359 -13.18 -15.15 9.95
C LEU A 359 -14.03 -16.42 9.94
N PRO A 360 -14.43 -16.91 8.76
CA PRO A 360 -14.98 -18.26 8.65
C PRO A 360 -13.99 -19.28 9.23
N TRP A 361 -14.53 -20.35 9.80
CA TRP A 361 -13.77 -21.44 10.42
C TRP A 361 -12.52 -21.85 9.61
N ARG A 362 -12.74 -22.21 8.34
CA ARG A 362 -11.68 -22.66 7.41
C ARG A 362 -10.55 -21.65 7.28
N VAL A 363 -10.88 -20.37 7.13
CA VAL A 363 -9.88 -19.29 7.02
C VAL A 363 -9.16 -19.05 8.35
N GLY A 364 -9.86 -19.20 9.47
CA GLY A 364 -9.26 -19.18 10.81
C GLY A 364 -8.22 -20.30 11.00
N GLN A 365 -8.55 -21.53 10.58
CA GLN A 365 -7.63 -22.67 10.58
C GLN A 365 -6.38 -22.39 9.74
N LEU A 366 -6.56 -21.87 8.52
CA LEU A 366 -5.44 -21.49 7.64
C LEU A 366 -4.53 -20.43 8.27
N LEU A 367 -5.12 -19.41 8.91
CA LEU A 367 -4.37 -18.32 9.54
C LEU A 367 -3.54 -18.83 10.73
N TYR A 368 -4.08 -19.77 11.50
CA TYR A 368 -3.34 -20.44 12.56
C TYR A 368 -2.25 -21.37 12.02
N CYS A 369 -2.55 -22.20 11.03
CA CYS A 369 -1.57 -23.11 10.43
C CYS A 369 -0.42 -22.33 9.79
N HIS A 370 -0.69 -21.15 9.23
CA HIS A 370 0.34 -20.21 8.82
C HIS A 370 1.29 -19.84 9.96
N ARG A 371 0.75 -19.65 11.18
CA ARG A 371 1.55 -19.32 12.36
C ARG A 371 2.43 -20.49 12.77
N ILE A 372 1.93 -21.72 12.80
CA ILE A 372 2.74 -22.93 13.03
C ILE A 372 3.87 -22.98 12.01
N LEU A 373 3.53 -22.88 10.73
CA LEU A 373 4.50 -22.89 9.64
C LEU A 373 5.58 -21.82 9.83
N SER A 374 5.22 -20.63 10.32
CA SER A 374 6.16 -19.55 10.58
C SER A 374 7.15 -19.88 11.71
N ILE A 375 6.73 -20.63 12.73
CA ILE A 375 7.59 -21.11 13.82
C ILE A 375 8.57 -22.14 13.27
N SER A 376 8.07 -23.14 12.53
CA SER A 376 8.89 -24.16 11.87
C SER A 376 9.80 -23.55 10.79
N SER A 377 9.42 -22.43 10.16
CA SER A 377 10.20 -21.79 9.09
C SER A 377 11.51 -21.13 9.55
N ARG A 378 11.75 -20.97 10.86
CA ARG A 378 13.08 -20.63 11.37
C ARG A 378 14.14 -21.62 10.88
N TRP A 379 13.72 -22.84 10.56
CA TRP A 379 14.56 -23.88 9.98
C TRP A 379 14.96 -23.67 8.52
N TRP A 380 14.30 -22.76 7.79
CA TRP A 380 14.66 -22.36 6.42
C TRP A 380 15.56 -21.12 6.37
N ARG A 381 15.63 -20.32 7.46
CA ARG A 381 16.44 -19.10 7.55
C ARG A 381 17.85 -19.36 8.05
#